data_AF-A0A1M4M7E0-F1
#
_entry.id   AF-A0A1M4M7E0-F1
#
_cell.length_a   1.000
_cell.length_b   1.000
_cell.length_c   1.000
_cell.angle_alpha   90.00
_cell.angle_beta   90.00
_cell.angle_gamma   90.00
#
_symmetry.space_group_name_H-M   'P 1'
#
loop_
_entity.id
_entity.type
_entity.pdbx_description
1 polymer ?
#
loop_
_entity_poly.entity_id
_entity_poly.type
_entity_poly.pdbx_seq_one_letter_code
_entity_poly.pdbx_strand_id
1 'polypeptide(L)'
;MIILESRVERYQKSKIHKRQRRIKTVILILSIIIFVFGLDTVDKAVRDMMNIQDKQLYFFSYNDNFYKVHLLGTDYLVDKKEIDDKIDYVKKIMEDFVKLADNYLDKIWIKIKTR
;
A
#
# COMPACT_ATOMS: atom_id res chain seq x y z
N MET A 1 3.70 40.66 -24.44
CA MET A 1 4.13 41.02 -23.07
C MET A 1 4.38 39.73 -22.30
N ILE A 2 5.64 39.28 -22.21
CA ILE A 2 5.99 38.06 -21.46
C ILE A 2 6.13 38.51 -20.01
N ILE A 3 5.17 38.13 -19.16
CA ILE A 3 5.24 38.41 -17.72
C ILE A 3 6.36 37.52 -17.17
N LEU A 4 7.54 38.10 -16.96
CA LEU A 4 8.65 37.43 -16.32
C LEU A 4 8.27 37.25 -14.85
N GLU A 5 7.72 36.09 -14.49
CA GLU A 5 7.33 35.80 -13.11
C GLU A 5 8.50 36.07 -12.17
N SER A 6 8.25 36.90 -11.16
CA SER A 6 9.22 37.21 -10.13
C SER A 6 9.65 35.92 -9.42
N ARG A 7 10.91 35.83 -8.99
CA ARG A 7 11.41 34.68 -8.19
C ARG A 7 10.53 34.43 -6.96
N VAL A 8 9.89 35.48 -6.43
CA VAL A 8 8.96 35.42 -5.31
C VAL A 8 7.66 34.69 -5.69
N GLU A 9 7.10 34.93 -6.88
CA GLU A 9 5.88 34.30 -7.36
C GLU A 9 6.09 32.79 -7.60
N ARG A 10 7.24 32.41 -8.16
CA ARG A 10 7.62 31.00 -8.31
C ARG A 10 7.72 30.29 -6.96
N TYR A 11 8.30 30.95 -5.97
CA TYR A 11 8.43 30.41 -4.62
C TYR A 11 7.05 30.23 -3.95
N GLN A 12 6.17 31.22 -4.05
CA GLN A 12 4.80 31.14 -3.52
C GLN A 12 3.98 30.04 -4.21
N LYS A 13 4.04 29.94 -5.54
CA LYS A 13 3.40 28.84 -6.30
C LYS A 13 3.90 27.49 -5.82
N SER A 14 5.22 27.30 -5.66
CA SER A 14 5.78 26.03 -5.20
C SER A 14 5.28 25.63 -3.79
N LYS A 15 5.11 26.61 -2.89
CA LYS A 15 4.61 26.40 -1.51
C LYS A 15 3.14 25.98 -1.51
N ILE A 16 2.31 26.60 -2.35
CA ILE A 16 0.90 26.24 -2.53
C ILE A 16 0.76 24.84 -3.12
N HIS A 17 1.55 24.50 -4.15
CA HIS A 17 1.53 23.16 -4.76
C HIS A 17 1.94 22.06 -3.77
N LYS A 18 2.97 22.31 -2.94
CA LYS A 18 3.37 21.39 -1.86
C LYS A 18 2.25 21.19 -0.84
N ARG A 19 1.56 22.26 -0.44
CA ARG A 19 0.41 22.19 0.49
C ARG A 19 -0.76 21.42 -0.12
N GLN A 20 -1.10 21.69 -1.38
CA GLN A 20 -2.17 20.98 -2.09
C GLN A 20 -1.87 19.49 -2.24
N ARG A 21 -0.63 19.10 -2.54
CA ARG A 21 -0.23 17.68 -2.59
C ARG A 21 -0.44 17.00 -1.24
N ARG A 22 -0.03 17.61 -0.13
CA ARG A 22 -0.25 17.06 1.22
C ARG A 22 -1.74 16.88 1.53
N ILE A 23 -2.56 17.88 1.22
CA ILE A 23 -4.02 17.80 1.43
C ILE A 23 -4.62 16.67 0.59
N LYS A 24 -4.22 16.55 -0.69
CA LYS A 24 -4.66 15.44 -1.56
C LYS A 24 -4.28 14.08 -0.99
N THR A 25 -3.06 13.92 -0.47
CA THR A 25 -2.63 12.67 0.18
C THR A 25 -3.45 12.38 1.43
N VAL A 26 -3.72 13.38 2.27
CA VAL A 26 -4.55 13.22 3.47
C VAL A 26 -5.98 12.82 3.10
N ILE A 27 -6.58 13.46 2.09
CA ILE A 27 -7.91 13.10 1.59
C ILE A 27 -7.91 11.65 1.09
N LEU A 28 -6.91 11.24 0.32
CA LEU A 28 -6.82 9.88 -0.20
C LEU A 28 -6.72 8.84 0.92
N ILE A 29 -5.91 9.10 1.96
CA ILE A 29 -5.81 8.24 3.13
C ILE A 29 -7.15 8.18 3.87
N LEU A 30 -7.82 9.31 4.07
CA LEU A 30 -9.13 9.38 4.70
C LEU A 30 -10.19 8.61 3.91
N SER A 31 -10.19 8.71 2.58
CA SER A 31 -11.08 7.94 1.71
C SER A 31 -10.87 6.43 1.87
N ILE A 32 -9.62 5.98 1.97
CA ILE A 32 -9.31 4.56 2.20
C ILE A 32 -9.84 4.11 3.56
N ILE A 33 -9.64 4.91 4.62
CA ILE A 33 -10.13 4.59 5.97
C ILE A 33 -11.66 4.48 5.96
N ILE A 34 -12.35 5.47 5.39
CA ILE A 34 -13.82 5.47 5.30
C ILE A 34 -14.31 4.26 4.50
N PHE A 35 -13.62 3.89 3.42
CA PHE A 35 -13.97 2.73 2.61
C PHE A 35 -13.87 1.42 3.42
N VAL A 36 -12.79 1.23 4.18
CA VAL A 36 -12.60 0.04 5.03
C VAL A 36 -13.65 -0.02 6.14
N PHE A 37 -13.92 1.09 6.84
CA PHE A 37 -14.97 1.13 7.86
C PHE A 37 -16.37 0.93 7.29
N GLY A 38 -16.62 1.46 6.08
CA GLY A 38 -17.88 1.27 5.37
C GLY A 38 -18.13 -0.19 5.05
N LEU A 39 -17.11 -0.91 4.57
CA LEU A 39 -17.20 -2.35 4.32
C LEU A 39 -17.48 -3.14 5.60
N ASP A 40 -16.78 -2.85 6.70
CA ASP A 40 -17.01 -3.53 7.99
C ASP A 40 -18.43 -3.28 8.54
N THR A 41 -18.92 -2.05 8.38
CA THR A 41 -20.29 -1.68 8.80
C THR A 41 -21.34 -2.41 7.96
N VAL A 42 -21.15 -2.45 6.63
CA VAL A 42 -22.05 -3.18 5.73
C VAL A 42 -22.01 -4.67 6.02
N ASP A 43 -20.83 -5.25 6.32
CA ASP A 43 -20.71 -6.66 6.68
C ASP A 43 -21.50 -6.99 7.95
N LYS A 44 -21.35 -6.18 9.00
CA LYS A 44 -22.14 -6.34 10.22
C LYS A 44 -23.64 -6.21 9.96
N ALA A 45 -24.05 -5.19 9.21
CA ALA A 45 -25.46 -4.97 8.89
C ALA A 45 -26.06 -6.13 8.07
N VAL A 46 -25.32 -6.67 7.10
CA VAL A 46 -25.77 -7.82 6.30
C VAL A 46 -25.84 -9.09 7.13
N ARG A 47 -24.87 -9.32 8.03
CA ARG A 47 -24.89 -10.47 8.95
C ARG A 47 -26.07 -10.40 9.92
N ASP A 48 -26.32 -9.22 10.49
CA ASP A 48 -27.45 -8.98 11.39
C ASP A 48 -28.79 -9.15 10.66
N MET A 49 -28.90 -8.66 9.42
CA MET A 49 -30.12 -8.79 8.60
C MET A 49 -30.38 -10.24 8.15
N MET A 50 -29.35 -11.00 7.80
CA MET A 50 -29.53 -12.35 7.31
C MET A 50 -29.70 -13.39 8.43
N ASN A 51 -29.37 -13.05 9.68
CA ASN A 51 -29.36 -14.00 10.81
C ASN A 51 -28.52 -15.25 10.51
N ILE A 52 -27.50 -15.11 9.65
CA ILE A 52 -26.57 -16.17 9.28
C ILE A 52 -25.24 -15.83 9.97
N GLN A 53 -24.99 -16.42 11.13
CA GLN A 53 -23.72 -16.26 11.84
C GLN A 53 -22.53 -16.88 11.08
N ASP A 54 -22.79 -17.84 10.16
CA ASP A 54 -21.75 -18.64 9.50
C ASP A 54 -21.29 -18.13 8.12
N LYS A 55 -22.05 -17.28 7.42
CA LYS A 55 -21.66 -16.76 6.11
C LYS A 55 -20.99 -15.41 6.28
N GLN A 56 -19.69 -15.46 6.53
CA GLN A 56 -18.83 -14.29 6.54
C GLN A 56 -18.74 -13.72 5.12
N LEU A 57 -18.95 -12.40 4.91
CA LEU A 57 -18.76 -11.75 3.60
C LEU A 57 -17.33 -11.88 3.08
N TYR A 58 -16.39 -12.12 4.01
CA TYR A 58 -15.02 -12.48 3.71
C TYR A 58 -14.67 -13.73 4.50
N PHE A 59 -14.03 -14.71 3.87
CA PHE A 59 -13.51 -15.89 4.55
C PHE A 59 -12.18 -16.26 3.92
N PHE A 60 -11.17 -16.46 4.76
CA PHE A 60 -9.86 -16.91 4.32
C PHE A 60 -9.60 -18.31 4.88
N SER A 61 -9.39 -19.26 3.98
CA SER A 61 -8.97 -20.62 4.33
C SER A 61 -7.77 -21.00 3.48
N TYR A 62 -6.82 -21.68 4.10
CA TYR A 62 -5.67 -22.24 3.41
C TYR A 62 -5.72 -23.76 3.57
N ASN A 63 -5.50 -24.46 2.47
CA ASN A 63 -5.15 -25.88 2.46
C ASN A 63 -3.73 -26.01 1.87
N ASP A 64 -3.12 -27.19 1.98
CA ASP A 64 -1.72 -27.39 1.56
C ASP A 64 -1.40 -26.95 0.13
N ASN A 65 -2.40 -26.95 -0.78
CA ASN A 65 -2.23 -26.58 -2.19
C ASN A 65 -2.89 -25.26 -2.61
N PHE A 66 -3.86 -24.73 -1.84
CA PHE A 66 -4.69 -23.61 -2.29
C PHE A 66 -4.97 -22.61 -1.18
N TYR A 67 -4.92 -21.33 -1.54
CA TYR A 67 -5.51 -20.24 -0.78
C TYR A 67 -6.91 -19.96 -1.31
N LYS A 68 -7.90 -20.13 -0.43
CA LYS A 68 -9.30 -19.81 -0.71
C LYS A 68 -9.65 -18.49 -0.02
N VAL A 69 -9.98 -17.50 -0.84
CA VAL A 69 -10.46 -16.19 -0.41
C VAL A 69 -11.92 -16.06 -0.85
N HIS A 70 -12.85 -16.13 0.08
CA HIS A 70 -14.23 -15.72 -0.16
C HIS A 70 -14.32 -14.21 0.02
N LEU A 71 -14.92 -13.51 -0.93
CA LEU A 71 -15.15 -12.06 -0.90
C LEU A 71 -16.48 -11.76 -1.59
N LEU A 72 -17.39 -11.07 -0.90
CA LEU A 72 -18.65 -10.59 -1.48
C LEU A 72 -19.50 -11.70 -2.11
N GLY A 73 -19.50 -12.91 -1.54
CA GLY A 73 -20.23 -14.06 -2.09
C GLY A 73 -19.49 -14.80 -3.21
N THR A 74 -18.30 -14.35 -3.60
CA THR A 74 -17.47 -14.98 -4.64
C THR A 74 -16.29 -15.71 -4.02
N ASP A 75 -16.08 -16.96 -4.43
CA ASP A 75 -14.90 -17.76 -4.05
C ASP A 75 -13.76 -17.52 -5.04
N TYR A 76 -12.65 -16.97 -4.56
CA TYR A 76 -11.39 -16.90 -5.28
C TYR A 76 -10.46 -18.00 -4.77
N LEU A 77 -10.04 -18.87 -5.68
CA LEU A 77 -9.06 -19.92 -5.42
C LEU A 77 -7.75 -19.54 -6.10
N VAL A 78 -6.68 -19.44 -5.31
CA VAL A 78 -5.34 -19.16 -5.81
C VAL A 78 -4.43 -20.32 -5.44
N ASP A 79 -3.69 -20.84 -6.42
CA ASP A 79 -2.70 -21.89 -6.20
C ASP A 79 -1.57 -21.34 -5.31
N LYS A 80 -1.24 -22.08 -4.26
CA LYS A 80 -0.18 -21.71 -3.33
C LYS A 80 1.16 -21.54 -4.05
N LYS A 81 1.43 -22.35 -5.07
CA LYS A 81 2.68 -22.27 -5.85
C LYS A 81 2.85 -20.91 -6.51
N GLU A 82 1.77 -20.34 -7.06
CA GLU A 82 1.82 -19.03 -7.72
C GLU A 82 2.05 -17.89 -6.71
N ILE A 83 1.56 -18.05 -5.47
CA ILE A 83 1.82 -17.09 -4.38
C ILE A 83 3.26 -17.22 -3.89
N ASP A 84 3.75 -18.45 -3.67
CA ASP A 84 5.12 -18.70 -3.22
C ASP A 84 6.15 -18.18 -4.25
N ASP A 85 5.92 -18.38 -5.54
CA ASP A 85 6.77 -17.84 -6.62
C ASP A 85 6.82 -16.30 -6.57
N LYS A 86 5.70 -15.63 -6.29
CA LYS A 86 5.64 -14.17 -6.13
C LYS A 86 6.34 -13.70 -4.84
N ILE A 87 6.18 -14.44 -3.74
CA ILE A 87 6.86 -14.15 -2.47
C ILE A 87 8.37 -14.26 -2.66
N ASP A 88 8.87 -15.31 -3.31
CA ASP A 88 10.29 -15.51 -3.56
C ASP A 88 10.87 -14.43 -4.49
N TYR A 89 10.11 -14.01 -5.50
CA TYR A 89 10.50 -12.89 -6.34
C TYR A 89 10.63 -11.59 -5.54
N VAL A 90 9.66 -11.26 -4.69
CA VAL A 90 9.71 -10.07 -3.81
C VAL A 90 10.88 -10.16 -2.83
N LYS A 91 11.12 -11.35 -2.26
CA LYS A 91 12.23 -11.58 -1.34
C LYS A 91 13.58 -11.32 -1.99
N LYS A 92 13.79 -11.77 -3.23
CA LYS A 92 15.00 -11.44 -4.00
C LYS A 92 15.18 -9.94 -4.20
N ILE A 93 14.11 -9.23 -4.55
CA ILE A 93 14.17 -7.76 -4.69
C ILE A 93 14.56 -7.10 -3.37
N MET A 94 14.00 -7.55 -2.24
CA MET A 94 14.35 -7.02 -0.93
C MET A 94 15.80 -7.34 -0.56
N GLU A 95 16.29 -8.54 -0.83
CA GLU A 95 17.69 -8.92 -0.61
C GLU A 95 18.65 -8.07 -1.44
N ASP A 96 18.33 -7.81 -2.72
CA ASP A 96 19.13 -6.94 -3.58
C ASP A 96 19.11 -5.49 -3.09
N PHE A 97 17.97 -5.03 -2.60
CA PHE A 97 17.85 -3.69 -2.01
C PHE A 97 18.71 -3.56 -0.74
N VAL A 98 18.70 -4.56 0.14
CA VAL A 98 19.54 -4.58 1.35
C VAL A 98 21.02 -4.58 0.97
N LYS A 99 21.44 -5.42 0.02
CA LYS A 99 22.83 -5.42 -0.48
C LYS A 99 23.25 -4.09 -1.08
N LEU A 100 22.35 -3.40 -1.79
CA LEU A 100 22.61 -2.05 -2.29
C LEU A 100 22.79 -1.07 -1.12
N ALA A 101 21.89 -1.10 -0.14
CA ALA A 101 21.97 -0.24 1.04
C ALA A 101 23.29 -0.44 1.81
N ASP A 102 23.69 -1.69 2.05
CA ASP A 102 24.95 -2.03 2.73
C ASP A 102 26.16 -1.52 1.95
N ASN A 103 26.20 -1.73 0.62
CA ASN A 103 27.27 -1.22 -0.23
C ASN A 103 27.36 0.32 -0.22
N TYR A 104 26.23 1.02 -0.10
CA TYR A 104 26.22 2.48 0.05
C TYR A 104 26.72 2.92 1.44
N LEU A 105 26.32 2.22 2.51
CA LEU A 105 26.79 2.47 3.87
C LEU A 105 28.30 2.26 3.99
N ASP A 106 28.84 1.19 3.41
CA ASP A 106 30.28 0.89 3.39
C ASP A 106 31.08 1.97 2.66
N LYS A 107 30.59 2.44 1.50
CA LYS A 107 31.24 3.55 0.77
C LYS A 107 31.25 4.85 1.56
N ILE A 108 30.18 5.15 2.30
CA ILE A 108 30.11 6.32 3.17
C ILE A 108 31.11 6.17 4.33
N TRP A 109 31.16 5.00 4.95
CA TRP A 109 32.10 4.69 6.05
C TRP A 109 33.55 4.81 5.63
N ILE A 110 33.92 4.27 4.47
CA ILE A 110 35.28 4.39 3.92
C ILE A 110 35.63 5.87 3.73
N LYS A 111 34.73 6.66 3.15
CA LYS A 111 34.93 8.10 2.88
C LYS A 111 35.05 8.95 4.15
N ILE A 112 34.38 8.56 5.23
CA ILE A 112 34.52 9.19 6.55
C ILE A 112 35.87 8.83 7.18
N LYS A 113 36.34 7.59 7.02
CA LYS A 113 37.60 7.09 7.59
C LYS A 113 38.87 7.55 6.84
N THR A 114 38.73 7.99 5.58
CA THR A 114 39.84 8.56 4.78
C THR A 114 39.97 10.09 4.91
N ARG A 115 39.10 10.74 5.70
CA ARG A 115 39.22 12.14 6.10
C ARG A 115 39.82 12.24 7.49
#